data_AF-A0A8J9WMZ3-F1
#
_entry.id   AF-A0A8J9WMZ3-F1
#
_cell.length_a   1.000
_cell.length_b   1.000
_cell.length_c   1.000
_cell.angle_alpha   90.00
_cell.angle_beta   90.00
_cell.angle_gamma   90.00
#
_symmetry.space_group_name_H-M   'P 1'
#
loop_
_entity.id
_entity.type
_entity.pdbx_description
1 polymer ?
#
loop_
_entity_poly.entity_id
_entity_poly.type
_entity_poly.pdbx_seq_one_letter_code
_entity_poly.pdbx_strand_id
1 'polypeptide(L)'
;MSGSLVRSLVKRSRRGLYAGKTVLSGNNVSEDGGNRTRRIWRPNVQSKAIYSEALDRMVRLNVTTAAMRTIDKYGGLDAYLLETPDEKLASDVGSKLKEQIRAALVKQKQQGQTSGPSQASSSTATEAPSRSTKASQGGDAGELSNIESSQSTAAEVPKRVRPDLVEDTVQKIRWDGRATQAVKRIYRRPVWTYEP
;
A
#
# COMPACT_ATOMS: atom_id res chain seq x y z
N MET A 1 -19.62 -21.50 14.82
CA MET A 1 -19.12 -20.11 14.95
C MET A 1 -17.78 -20.17 15.66
N SER A 2 -16.65 -20.10 14.94
CA SER A 2 -15.33 -20.20 15.59
C SER A 2 -15.04 -18.89 16.34
N GLY A 3 -15.49 -18.83 17.59
CA GLY A 3 -15.10 -17.75 18.50
C GLY A 3 -13.65 -17.94 18.89
N SER A 4 -12.73 -17.42 18.07
CA SER A 4 -11.32 -17.32 18.45
C SER A 4 -11.21 -16.51 19.75
N LEU A 5 -10.72 -17.16 20.80
CA LEU A 5 -10.50 -16.59 22.13
C LEU A 5 -9.26 -15.68 22.18
N VAL A 6 -8.67 -15.30 21.05
CA VAL A 6 -7.45 -14.48 21.03
C VAL A 6 -7.81 -13.00 20.94
N ARG A 7 -8.49 -12.49 21.98
CA ARG A 7 -8.70 -11.04 22.14
C ARG A 7 -7.44 -10.43 22.72
N SER A 8 -6.87 -9.41 22.05
CA SER A 8 -5.72 -8.70 22.62
C SER A 8 -6.06 -8.13 24.00
N LEU A 9 -5.14 -8.25 24.97
CA LEU A 9 -5.37 -7.79 26.34
C LEU A 9 -5.57 -6.26 26.40
N VAL A 10 -4.91 -5.52 25.50
CA VAL A 10 -4.94 -4.06 25.47
C VAL A 10 -6.15 -3.56 24.68
N LYS A 11 -7.07 -2.82 25.33
CA LYS A 11 -8.27 -2.26 24.69
C LYS A 11 -7.98 -1.41 23.45
N ARG A 12 -6.82 -0.74 23.41
CA ARG A 12 -6.38 0.09 22.28
C ARG A 12 -6.11 -0.76 21.02
N SER A 13 -5.43 -1.89 21.15
CA SER A 13 -5.09 -2.73 19.99
C SER A 13 -6.31 -3.37 19.34
N ARG A 14 -7.38 -3.60 20.11
CA ARG A 14 -8.66 -4.10 19.59
C ARG A 14 -9.34 -3.18 18.57
N ARG A 15 -9.09 -1.88 18.66
CA ARG A 15 -9.76 -0.85 17.85
C ARG A 15 -9.03 -0.52 16.54
N GLY A 16 -7.87 -1.14 16.28
CA GLY A 16 -7.06 -0.83 15.11
C GLY A 16 -6.15 -1.99 14.72
N LEU A 17 -5.26 -1.78 13.76
CA LEU A 17 -4.33 -2.79 13.26
C LEU A 17 -2.94 -2.58 13.87
N TYR A 18 -2.59 -3.42 14.84
CA TYR A 18 -1.35 -3.28 15.61
C TYR A 18 -0.28 -4.33 15.26
N ALA A 19 -0.62 -5.37 14.49
CA ALA A 19 0.28 -6.46 14.12
C ALA A 19 1.05 -7.04 15.32
N GLY A 20 0.32 -7.32 16.41
CA GLY A 20 0.88 -7.85 17.66
C GLY A 20 1.71 -6.85 18.50
N LYS A 21 1.87 -5.59 18.07
CA LYS A 21 2.60 -4.58 18.85
C LYS A 21 1.77 -4.08 20.03
N THR A 22 2.35 -4.17 21.23
CA THR A 22 1.76 -3.71 22.48
C THR A 22 2.60 -2.60 23.10
N VAL A 23 2.07 -1.98 24.15
CA VAL A 23 2.83 -1.00 24.95
C VAL A 23 3.78 -1.78 25.85
N LEU A 24 5.06 -1.42 25.84
CA LEU A 24 6.07 -2.01 26.71
C LEU A 24 6.31 -1.10 27.91
N SER A 25 6.48 -1.68 29.09
CA SER A 25 6.86 -0.98 30.32
C SER A 25 8.25 -1.42 30.77
N GLY A 26 8.98 -0.53 31.44
CA GLY A 26 10.30 -0.83 31.96
C GLY A 26 10.95 0.41 32.55
N ASN A 27 12.28 0.42 32.57
CA ASN A 27 13.04 1.47 33.26
C ASN A 27 13.99 2.18 32.28
N ASN A 28 14.17 3.48 32.47
CA ASN A 28 15.37 4.17 32.03
C ASN A 28 16.48 3.88 33.04
N VAL A 29 17.70 3.64 32.58
CA VAL A 29 18.86 3.39 33.43
C VAL A 29 19.89 4.46 33.11
N SER A 30 20.35 5.20 34.13
CA SER A 30 21.43 6.17 33.91
C SER A 30 22.75 5.45 33.63
N GLU A 31 23.54 6.01 32.72
CA GLU A 31 24.81 5.43 32.27
C GLU A 31 25.84 5.39 33.40
N ASP A 32 25.95 6.49 34.16
CA ASP A 32 27.01 6.66 35.18
C ASP A 32 26.66 6.11 36.57
N GLY A 33 25.37 5.94 36.87
CA GLY A 33 24.89 5.72 38.24
C GLY A 33 23.88 4.61 38.42
N GLY A 34 23.47 3.93 37.34
CA GLY A 34 22.51 2.81 37.39
C GLY A 34 21.13 3.19 37.94
N ASN A 35 20.81 4.47 38.07
CA ASN A 35 19.54 4.95 38.61
C ASN A 35 18.40 4.54 37.69
N ARG A 36 17.36 3.94 38.26
CA ARG A 36 16.23 3.37 37.50
C ARG A 36 14.98 4.23 37.62
N THR A 37 14.53 4.80 36.51
CA THR A 37 13.28 5.58 36.44
C THR A 37 12.25 4.86 35.59
N ARG A 38 11.00 4.75 36.05
CA ARG A 38 9.94 4.08 35.27
C ARG A 38 9.67 4.81 33.94
N ARG A 39 9.56 4.07 32.84
CA ARG A 39 9.19 4.58 31.51
C ARG A 39 8.27 3.62 30.76
N ILE A 40 7.57 4.16 29.76
CA ILE A 40 6.63 3.43 28.90
C ILE A 40 7.01 3.66 27.43
N TRP A 41 7.17 2.60 26.66
CA TRP A 41 7.39 2.66 25.21
C TRP A 41 6.08 2.39 24.48
N ARG A 42 5.58 3.40 23.77
CA ARG A 42 4.36 3.29 22.97
C ARG A 42 4.71 2.93 21.53
N PRO A 43 3.92 2.06 20.87
CA PRO A 43 4.09 1.81 19.45
C PRO A 43 3.76 3.09 18.64
N ASN A 44 4.41 3.25 17.49
CA ASN A 44 4.11 4.32 16.56
C ASN A 44 2.80 4.01 15.81
N VAL A 45 1.70 4.66 16.23
CA VAL A 45 0.35 4.49 15.68
C VAL A 45 -0.03 5.72 14.87
N GLN A 46 -0.53 5.50 13.67
CA GLN A 46 -0.94 6.54 12.73
C GLN A 46 -2.39 6.31 12.31
N SER A 47 -3.18 7.37 12.25
CA SER A 47 -4.54 7.32 11.68
C SER A 47 -4.43 7.50 10.18
N LYS A 48 -4.74 6.45 9.40
CA LYS A 48 -4.67 6.48 7.94
C LYS A 48 -5.91 5.87 7.29
N ALA A 49 -6.25 6.39 6.12
CA ALA A 49 -7.23 5.79 5.23
C ALA A 49 -6.49 4.83 4.29
N ILE A 50 -6.91 3.57 4.24
CA ILE A 50 -6.36 2.54 3.35
C ILE A 50 -7.50 2.06 2.45
N TYR A 51 -7.25 1.95 1.16
CA TYR A 51 -8.24 1.48 0.20
C TYR A 51 -8.44 -0.04 0.32
N SER A 52 -9.70 -0.47 0.23
CA SER A 52 -10.12 -1.87 0.19
C SER A 52 -10.79 -2.12 -1.15
N GLU A 53 -10.27 -3.08 -1.91
CA GLU A 53 -10.73 -3.43 -3.25
C GLU A 53 -12.06 -4.18 -3.19
N ALA A 54 -12.19 -5.11 -2.24
CA ALA A 54 -13.41 -5.92 -2.09
C ALA A 54 -14.62 -5.09 -1.66
N LEU A 55 -14.40 -4.00 -0.92
CA LEU A 55 -15.45 -3.09 -0.44
C LEU A 55 -15.59 -1.82 -1.30
N ASP A 56 -14.68 -1.61 -2.25
CA ASP A 56 -14.57 -0.42 -3.09
C ASP A 56 -14.69 0.91 -2.31
N ARG A 57 -14.00 0.99 -1.17
CA ARG A 57 -14.02 2.21 -0.33
C ARG A 57 -12.74 2.38 0.48
N MET A 58 -12.46 3.63 0.86
CA MET A 58 -11.40 3.93 1.82
C MET A 58 -11.84 3.64 3.26
N VAL A 59 -11.05 2.84 3.98
CA VAL A 59 -11.29 2.50 5.39
C VAL A 59 -10.29 3.27 6.26
N ARG A 60 -10.81 4.12 7.16
CA ARG A 60 -9.99 4.86 8.14
C ARG A 60 -9.72 4.01 9.37
N LEU A 61 -8.45 3.74 9.64
CA LEU A 61 -8.01 2.88 10.75
C LEU A 61 -6.82 3.49 11.49
N ASN A 62 -6.70 3.14 12.77
CA ASN A 62 -5.47 3.34 13.52
C ASN A 62 -4.53 2.18 13.24
N VAL A 63 -3.40 2.45 12.59
CA VAL A 63 -2.47 1.44 12.09
C VAL A 63 -1.07 1.72 12.63
N THR A 64 -0.37 0.68 13.11
CA THR A 64 1.04 0.81 13.47
C THR A 64 1.93 0.87 12.23
N THR A 65 3.10 1.48 12.31
CA THR A 65 4.06 1.46 11.19
C THR A 65 4.49 0.05 10.79
N ALA A 66 4.55 -0.87 11.75
CA ALA A 66 4.78 -2.29 11.47
C ALA A 66 3.64 -2.91 10.65
N ALA A 67 2.38 -2.62 11.02
CA ALA A 67 1.22 -3.11 10.28
C ALA A 67 1.12 -2.51 8.88
N MET A 68 1.48 -1.24 8.68
CA MET A 68 1.55 -0.64 7.33
C MET A 68 2.55 -1.38 6.44
N ARG A 69 3.78 -1.62 6.94
CA ARG A 69 4.80 -2.37 6.19
C ARG A 69 4.35 -3.78 5.83
N THR A 70 3.61 -4.45 6.72
CA THR A 70 3.06 -5.77 6.39
C THR A 70 1.95 -5.69 5.35
N ILE A 71 1.06 -4.69 5.43
CA ILE A 71 0.02 -4.47 4.42
C ILE A 71 0.66 -4.27 3.04
N ASP A 72 1.70 -3.44 2.95
CA ASP A 72 2.44 -3.23 1.70
C ASP A 72 3.10 -4.52 1.19
N LYS A 73 3.65 -5.34 2.11
CA LYS A 73 4.25 -6.64 1.78
C LYS A 73 3.24 -7.63 1.19
N TYR A 74 2.01 -7.65 1.69
CA TYR A 74 0.94 -8.50 1.16
C TYR A 74 0.26 -7.91 -0.09
N GLY A 75 0.61 -6.69 -0.48
CA GLY A 75 0.05 -6.03 -1.66
C GLY A 75 -1.33 -5.42 -1.44
N GLY A 76 -1.74 -5.17 -0.19
CA GLY A 76 -3.02 -4.50 0.09
C GLY A 76 -3.65 -4.87 1.43
N LEU A 77 -4.69 -4.11 1.81
CA LEU A 77 -5.41 -4.34 3.06
C LEU A 77 -6.14 -5.69 3.07
N ASP A 78 -6.79 -6.01 1.95
CA ASP A 78 -7.66 -7.17 1.87
C ASP A 78 -6.85 -8.47 1.88
N ALA A 79 -5.75 -8.52 1.12
CA ALA A 79 -4.81 -9.63 1.13
C ALA A 79 -4.24 -9.86 2.55
N TYR A 80 -3.80 -8.80 3.22
CA TYR A 80 -3.30 -8.88 4.60
C TYR A 80 -4.34 -9.48 5.56
N LEU A 81 -5.61 -9.05 5.48
CA LEU A 81 -6.67 -9.53 6.37
C LEU A 81 -7.07 -10.98 6.06
N LEU A 82 -7.06 -11.39 4.80
CA LEU A 82 -7.43 -12.74 4.39
C LEU A 82 -6.35 -13.77 4.76
N GLU A 83 -5.09 -13.45 4.50
CA GLU A 83 -3.94 -14.35 4.76
C GLU A 83 -3.56 -14.41 6.24
N THR A 84 -3.67 -13.31 6.97
CA THR A 84 -3.26 -13.27 8.37
C THR A 84 -4.29 -14.01 9.24
N PRO A 85 -3.87 -14.98 10.09
CA PRO A 85 -4.78 -15.64 11.02
C PRO A 85 -5.24 -14.67 12.11
N ASP A 86 -6.45 -14.90 12.61
CA ASP A 86 -7.11 -13.98 13.56
C ASP A 86 -6.30 -13.82 14.87
N GLU A 87 -5.54 -14.85 15.25
CA GLU A 87 -4.64 -14.83 16.41
C GLU A 87 -3.52 -13.79 16.29
N LYS A 88 -2.93 -13.66 15.10
CA LYS A 88 -1.86 -12.67 14.84
C LYS A 88 -2.44 -11.26 14.66
N LEU A 89 -3.66 -11.17 14.16
CA LEU A 89 -4.36 -9.91 13.98
C LEU A 89 -4.76 -9.29 15.32
N ALA A 90 -5.27 -10.12 16.24
CA ALA A 90 -5.67 -9.77 17.61
C ALA A 90 -6.49 -8.46 17.74
N SER A 91 -7.33 -8.18 16.73
CA SER A 91 -8.07 -6.93 16.57
C SER A 91 -9.53 -7.20 16.24
N ASP A 92 -10.44 -6.63 17.03
CA ASP A 92 -11.88 -6.76 16.82
C ASP A 92 -12.31 -6.09 15.51
N VAL A 93 -11.72 -4.93 15.19
CA VAL A 93 -12.00 -4.23 13.92
C VAL A 93 -11.44 -5.00 12.73
N GLY A 94 -10.26 -5.60 12.89
CA GLY A 94 -9.67 -6.44 11.85
C GLY A 94 -10.52 -7.66 11.52
N SER A 95 -10.99 -8.40 12.53
CA SER A 95 -11.88 -9.55 12.33
C SER A 95 -13.21 -9.16 11.67
N LYS A 96 -13.81 -8.04 12.10
CA LYS A 96 -15.05 -7.53 11.47
C LYS A 96 -14.84 -7.15 10.00
N LEU A 97 -13.74 -6.48 9.67
CA LEU A 97 -13.42 -6.14 8.28
C LEU A 97 -13.18 -7.39 7.44
N LYS A 98 -12.49 -8.39 7.99
CA LYS A 98 -12.27 -9.67 7.32
C LYS A 98 -13.58 -10.39 7.01
N GLU A 99 -14.53 -10.39 7.94
CA GLU A 99 -15.89 -10.92 7.70
C GLU A 99 -16.62 -10.15 6.60
N GLN A 100 -16.55 -8.81 6.62
CA GLN A 100 -17.15 -7.95 5.59
C GLN A 100 -16.56 -8.22 4.21
N ILE A 101 -15.23 -8.36 4.10
CA ILE A 101 -14.54 -8.67 2.85
C ILE A 101 -14.96 -10.05 2.35
N ARG A 102 -14.96 -11.07 3.21
CA ARG A 102 -15.42 -12.43 2.85
C ARG A 102 -16.86 -12.41 2.33
N ALA A 103 -17.76 -11.69 3.00
CA ALA A 103 -19.15 -11.54 2.57
C ALA A 103 -19.27 -10.82 1.21
N ALA A 104 -18.50 -9.75 1.01
CA ALA A 104 -18.49 -9.01 -0.25
C ALA A 104 -17.99 -9.88 -1.41
N LEU A 105 -16.93 -10.67 -1.21
CA LEU A 105 -16.40 -11.59 -2.23
C LEU A 105 -17.41 -12.68 -2.60
N VAL A 106 -18.16 -13.22 -1.63
CA VAL A 106 -19.24 -14.19 -1.91
C VAL A 106 -20.36 -13.54 -2.72
N LYS A 107 -20.76 -12.31 -2.36
CA LYS A 107 -21.79 -11.55 -3.08
C LYS A 107 -21.39 -11.27 -4.53
N GLN A 108 -20.15 -10.85 -4.76
CA GLN A 108 -19.62 -10.61 -6.12
C GLN A 108 -19.64 -11.89 -6.97
N LYS A 109 -19.26 -13.04 -6.39
CA LYS A 109 -19.33 -14.35 -7.08
C LYS A 109 -20.75 -14.73 -7.48
N GLN A 110 -21.74 -14.47 -6.62
CA GLN A 110 -23.16 -14.76 -6.91
C GLN A 110 -23.69 -13.89 -8.06
N GLN A 111 -23.32 -12.61 -8.09
CA GLN A 111 -23.73 -11.67 -9.15
C GLN A 111 -23.14 -12.03 -10.52
N GLY A 112 -21.92 -12.58 -10.57
CA GLY A 112 -21.30 -13.03 -11.82
C GLY A 112 -21.93 -14.29 -12.42
N GLN A 113 -22.69 -15.08 -11.65
CA GLN A 113 -23.33 -16.31 -12.13
C GLN A 113 -24.73 -16.07 -12.71
N THR A 114 -25.39 -14.96 -12.38
CA THR A 114 -26.74 -14.64 -12.86
C THR A 114 -26.77 -13.95 -14.24
N SER A 115 -25.61 -13.72 -14.87
CA SER A 115 -25.49 -13.09 -16.20
C SER A 115 -24.76 -13.98 -17.22
N GLY A 116 -25.12 -15.27 -17.29
CA GLY A 116 -24.75 -16.17 -18.38
C GLY A 116 -25.83 -16.19 -19.49
N PRO A 117 -25.48 -16.12 -20.79
CA PRO A 117 -26.42 -15.82 -21.87
C PRO A 117 -27.21 -17.04 -22.33
N SER A 118 -28.52 -17.07 -22.04
CA SER A 118 -29.45 -18.01 -22.70
C SER A 118 -30.02 -17.38 -23.98
N GLN A 119 -29.19 -17.41 -25.02
CA GLN A 119 -29.52 -17.68 -26.44
C GLN A 119 -30.75 -17.00 -27.04
N ALA A 120 -30.51 -15.93 -27.80
CA ALA A 120 -31.35 -15.55 -28.92
C ALA A 120 -31.25 -16.63 -30.02
N SER A 121 -32.17 -17.59 -30.02
CA SER A 121 -32.43 -18.45 -31.17
C SER A 121 -33.64 -17.93 -31.94
N SER A 122 -33.41 -16.98 -32.84
CA SER A 122 -34.34 -16.64 -33.91
C SER A 122 -33.56 -16.39 -35.21
N SER A 123 -32.98 -17.45 -35.75
CA SER A 123 -32.48 -17.47 -37.14
C SER A 123 -33.53 -18.16 -38.02
N THR A 124 -34.58 -17.40 -38.37
CA THR A 124 -35.41 -17.67 -39.56
C THR A 124 -35.65 -16.34 -40.25
N ALA A 125 -34.80 -16.00 -41.22
CA ALA A 125 -35.10 -14.98 -42.21
C ALA A 125 -34.38 -15.35 -43.50
N THR A 126 -35.17 -15.96 -44.36
CA THR A 126 -34.93 -16.31 -45.76
C THR A 126 -34.76 -15.03 -46.60
N GLU A 127 -33.91 -15.14 -47.63
CA GLU A 127 -33.99 -14.45 -48.93
C GLU A 127 -33.46 -13.00 -49.07
N ALA A 128 -32.32 -12.88 -49.77
CA ALA A 128 -32.08 -11.76 -50.68
C ALA A 128 -32.67 -12.13 -52.06
N PRO A 129 -33.16 -11.18 -52.88
CA PRO A 129 -32.23 -10.54 -53.81
C PRO A 129 -32.53 -9.06 -54.22
N SER A 130 -31.45 -8.36 -54.57
CA SER A 130 -31.30 -7.35 -55.63
C SER A 130 -32.32 -6.19 -55.80
N ARG A 131 -31.84 -4.93 -55.78
CA ARG A 131 -31.97 -4.02 -56.95
C ARG A 131 -31.06 -2.80 -56.85
N SER A 132 -30.62 -2.38 -58.02
CA SER A 132 -29.61 -1.38 -58.33
C SER A 132 -30.14 0.06 -58.44
N THR A 133 -29.18 1.00 -58.44
CA THR A 133 -29.03 2.22 -59.28
C THR A 133 -29.75 3.55 -58.96
N LYS A 134 -28.93 4.61 -59.17
CA LYS A 134 -29.15 6.07 -59.41
C LYS A 134 -29.36 6.97 -58.17
N ALA A 135 -28.49 7.94 -57.88
CA ALA A 135 -28.06 9.18 -58.60
C ALA A 135 -28.91 10.42 -58.23
N SER A 136 -28.26 11.59 -58.25
CA SER A 136 -28.74 12.98 -58.06
C SER A 136 -28.90 13.43 -56.59
N GLN A 137 -28.09 14.38 -56.08
CA GLN A 137 -28.01 15.85 -56.29
C GLN A 137 -29.00 16.67 -55.46
N GLY A 138 -28.45 17.52 -54.59
CA GLY A 138 -28.84 18.94 -54.50
C GLY A 138 -29.58 19.43 -53.25
N GLY A 139 -28.89 20.29 -52.49
CA GLY A 139 -29.43 21.44 -51.72
C GLY A 139 -30.16 21.13 -50.42
N ASP A 140 -30.27 22.03 -49.43
CA ASP A 140 -29.71 23.35 -49.15
C ASP A 140 -30.18 23.68 -47.71
N ALA A 141 -29.52 24.66 -47.09
CA ALA A 141 -30.01 25.48 -45.96
C ALA A 141 -29.90 25.00 -44.50
N GLY A 142 -29.25 25.87 -43.72
CA GLY A 142 -29.38 26.04 -42.26
C GLY A 142 -28.35 25.23 -41.46
N GLU A 143 -27.60 25.76 -40.49
CA GLU A 143 -27.87 26.92 -39.66
C GLU A 143 -26.62 27.22 -38.81
N LEU A 144 -26.19 28.49 -38.86
CA LEU A 144 -25.52 29.29 -37.83
C LEU A 144 -24.21 28.82 -37.17
N SER A 145 -23.17 29.59 -37.50
CA SER A 145 -21.96 29.86 -36.77
C SER A 145 -22.19 30.46 -35.37
N ASN A 146 -21.71 29.78 -34.33
CA ASN A 146 -21.13 30.39 -33.13
C ASN A 146 -19.65 29.97 -33.14
N ILE A 147 -18.68 30.86 -33.38
CA ILE A 147 -18.13 31.88 -32.48
C ILE A 147 -17.56 31.26 -31.19
N GLU A 148 -16.26 31.53 -31.04
CA GLU A 148 -15.41 31.53 -29.84
C GLU A 148 -14.60 30.28 -29.45
N SER A 149 -13.31 30.42 -29.78
CA SER A 149 -12.20 30.38 -28.82
C SER A 149 -11.50 29.04 -28.61
N SER A 150 -10.51 28.80 -29.48
CA SER A 150 -9.09 28.84 -29.11
C SER A 150 -8.78 28.67 -27.63
N GLN A 151 -8.35 27.48 -27.23
CA GLN A 151 -6.98 27.24 -26.76
C GLN A 151 -6.78 25.76 -26.42
N SER A 152 -6.07 25.10 -27.32
CA SER A 152 -5.29 23.91 -27.04
C SER A 152 -4.19 24.24 -26.03
N THR A 153 -4.21 23.61 -24.85
CA THR A 153 -2.97 23.36 -24.09
C THR A 153 -2.72 21.86 -24.11
N ALA A 154 -1.73 21.52 -24.93
CA ALA A 154 -1.19 20.20 -25.08
C ALA A 154 -0.64 19.69 -23.75
N ALA A 155 -0.77 18.38 -23.57
CA ALA A 155 -0.03 17.60 -22.60
C ALA A 155 1.48 17.89 -22.73
N GLU A 156 2.09 18.39 -21.66
CA GLU A 156 3.55 18.49 -21.55
C GLU A 156 4.03 17.80 -20.27
N VAL A 157 4.38 16.53 -20.44
CA VAL A 157 5.41 15.81 -19.70
C VAL A 157 6.63 15.79 -20.64
N PRO A 158 7.91 15.87 -20.21
CA PRO A 158 8.53 16.32 -18.96
C PRO A 158 9.69 17.33 -19.19
N LYS A 159 10.12 18.07 -18.14
CA LYS A 159 11.50 18.59 -18.08
C LYS A 159 12.35 17.70 -17.17
N ARG A 160 13.27 16.98 -17.81
CA ARG A 160 14.39 16.23 -17.22
C ARG A 160 15.05 17.05 -16.09
N VAL A 161 15.04 16.51 -14.88
CA VAL A 161 16.02 16.88 -13.87
C VAL A 161 17.30 16.07 -14.15
N ARG A 162 18.38 16.82 -14.33
CA ARG A 162 19.80 16.52 -14.63
C ARG A 162 20.32 15.07 -14.47
N PRO A 163 20.89 14.45 -15.52
CA PRO A 163 21.58 13.16 -15.47
C PRO A 163 23.07 13.30 -15.10
N ASP A 164 23.39 13.87 -13.94
CA ASP A 164 24.78 14.15 -13.53
C ASP A 164 25.19 13.37 -12.26
N LEU A 165 24.42 12.35 -11.88
CA LEU A 165 24.66 11.56 -10.65
C LEU A 165 24.52 10.05 -10.91
N VAL A 166 25.02 9.60 -12.05
CA VAL A 166 25.12 8.17 -12.40
C VAL A 166 26.56 7.84 -12.81
N GLU A 167 27.53 8.25 -12.00
CA GLU A 167 28.89 7.67 -12.05
C GLU A 167 29.53 7.44 -10.65
N ASP A 168 28.75 7.42 -9.57
CA ASP A 168 29.27 7.05 -8.23
C ASP A 168 28.78 5.67 -7.73
N THR A 169 28.07 4.92 -8.60
CA THR A 169 27.46 3.63 -8.23
C THR A 169 28.18 2.40 -8.81
N VAL A 170 29.35 2.55 -9.46
CA VAL A 170 30.09 1.40 -10.03
C VAL A 170 31.56 1.28 -9.60
N GLN A 171 32.07 2.15 -8.72
CA GLN A 171 33.41 1.97 -8.11
C GLN A 171 33.39 1.80 -6.59
N LYS A 172 32.49 0.94 -6.08
CA LYS A 172 32.53 0.53 -4.66
C LYS A 172 32.18 -0.93 -4.42
N ILE A 173 32.57 -1.83 -5.33
CA ILE A 173 32.68 -3.27 -5.07
C ILE A 173 33.89 -3.81 -5.85
N ARG A 174 35.09 -3.47 -5.39
CA ARG A 174 36.31 -4.28 -5.61
C ARG A 174 37.40 -3.81 -4.64
N TRP A 175 37.39 -4.37 -3.43
CA TRP A 175 38.59 -4.40 -2.60
C TRP A 175 38.93 -5.87 -2.39
N ASP A 176 39.58 -6.42 -3.41
CA ASP A 176 40.36 -7.63 -3.30
C ASP A 176 41.52 -7.38 -2.33
N GLY A 177 41.78 -8.37 -1.47
CA GLY A 177 42.85 -8.31 -0.49
C GLY A 177 44.24 -8.21 -1.12
N ARG A 178 45.09 -7.39 -0.48
CA ARG A 178 46.55 -7.52 -0.27
C ARG A 178 47.00 -6.19 0.37
N ALA A 179 47.08 -6.14 1.70
CA ALA A 179 48.34 -6.30 2.43
C ALA A 179 49.36 -5.19 2.15
N THR A 180 49.49 -4.22 3.07
CA THR A 180 50.81 -3.72 3.49
C THR A 180 50.74 -3.09 4.88
N GLN A 181 51.76 -3.42 5.67
CA GLN A 181 51.98 -3.06 7.07
C GLN A 181 51.97 -1.54 7.31
N ALA A 182 51.17 -1.08 8.28
CA ALA A 182 51.43 0.14 9.06
C ALA A 182 50.64 0.09 10.38
N VAL A 183 50.89 -0.93 11.18
CA VAL A 183 50.40 -1.03 12.57
C VAL A 183 51.37 -0.26 13.47
N LYS A 184 50.81 0.57 14.37
CA LYS A 184 51.43 1.36 15.45
C LYS A 184 51.93 2.78 15.09
N ARG A 185 51.01 3.74 14.99
CA ARG A 185 51.34 5.14 15.37
C ARG A 185 50.17 6.06 15.75
N ILE A 186 49.09 5.60 16.40
CA ILE A 186 48.02 6.51 16.89
C ILE A 186 47.57 6.24 18.34
N TYR A 187 48.10 5.24 19.05
CA TYR A 187 47.84 5.06 20.49
C TYR A 187 49.08 5.38 21.34
N ARG A 188 49.41 6.67 21.46
CA ARG A 188 50.15 7.20 22.61
C ARG A 188 49.12 7.91 23.50
N ARG A 189 48.53 7.17 24.44
CA ARG A 189 47.72 7.76 25.52
C ARG A 189 48.64 8.62 26.40
N PRO A 190 48.31 9.87 26.74
CA PRO A 190 49.04 10.60 27.78
C PRO A 190 48.73 9.97 29.13
N VAL A 191 49.78 9.56 29.83
CA VAL A 191 49.72 9.11 31.23
C VAL A 191 49.58 10.37 32.08
N TRP A 192 48.47 10.51 32.79
CA TRP A 192 48.36 11.51 33.87
C TRP A 192 49.08 10.94 35.08
N THR A 193 50.19 11.54 35.48
CA THR A 193 50.83 11.30 36.78
C THR A 193 50.25 12.29 37.80
N TYR A 194 49.71 11.77 38.89
CA TYR A 194 49.39 12.53 40.09
C TYR A 194 50.65 12.49 40.98
N GLU A 195 51.24 13.64 41.28
CA GLU A 195 52.27 13.75 42.32
C GLU A 195 51.59 13.97 43.70
N PRO A 196 52.17 13.41 44.79
CA PRO A 196 51.59 13.43 46.12
C PRO A 196 51.68 14.79 46.83
#